data_AF-A0A6D1ACJ2-F1
#
_entry.id   AF-A0A6D1ACJ2-F1
#
_cell.length_a   1.000
_cell.length_b   1.000
_cell.length_c   1.000
_cell.angle_alpha   90.00
_cell.angle_beta   90.00
_cell.angle_gamma   90.00
#
_symmetry.space_group_name_H-M   'P 1'
#
loop_
_entity.id
_entity.type
_entity.pdbx_description
1 polymer ?
#
loop_
_entity_poly.entity_id
_entity_poly.type
_entity_poly.pdbx_seq_one_letter_code
_entity_poly.pdbx_strand_id
1 'polypeptide(L)' 'GIKGIVPDYKYLKERKDNIEGLFITHGHEDHIGGVVYLVKQVHLKRIYAPRIAIQYLKLKFEEHKITHKVEFIEIEK' A
#
# COMPACT_ATOMS: atom_id res chain seq x y z
N GLY A 1 -21.95 -9.94 7.08
CA GLY A 1 -21.25 -9.24 8.17
C GLY A 1 -20.20 -8.29 7.63
N ILE A 2 -19.69 -7.38 8.45
CA ILE A 2 -18.58 -6.48 8.12
C ILE A 2 -17.27 -7.28 8.13
N LYS A 3 -16.43 -7.11 7.11
CA LYS A 3 -15.19 -7.90 6.91
C LYS A 3 -13.90 -7.15 7.31
N GLY A 4 -13.96 -5.83 7.49
CA GLY A 4 -12.83 -5.00 7.87
C GLY A 4 -13.18 -3.51 7.87
N ILE A 5 -12.29 -2.69 8.44
CA ILE A 5 -12.39 -1.23 8.46
C ILE A 5 -11.07 -0.69 7.88
N VAL A 6 -11.16 0.34 7.04
CA VAL A 6 -9.99 1.01 6.45
C VAL A 6 -10.09 2.52 6.68
N PRO A 7 -8.96 3.25 6.66
CA PRO A 7 -8.97 4.71 6.77
C PRO A 7 -9.70 5.40 5.61
N ASP A 8 -10.16 6.63 5.85
CA ASP A 8 -10.59 7.53 4.78
C ASP A 8 -9.35 8.15 4.09
N TYR A 9 -9.27 7.96 2.77
CA TYR A 9 -8.17 8.46 1.95
C TYR A 9 -8.50 9.78 1.22
N LYS A 10 -9.63 10.42 1.50
CA LYS A 10 -10.08 11.65 0.83
C LYS A 10 -8.98 12.71 0.73
N TYR A 11 -8.29 12.99 1.84
CA TYR A 11 -7.21 13.98 1.89
C TYR A 11 -6.07 13.66 0.92
N LEU A 12 -5.67 12.38 0.84
CA LEU A 12 -4.59 11.91 -0.04
C LEU A 12 -5.02 11.91 -1.50
N LYS A 13 -6.27 11.53 -1.78
CA LYS A 13 -6.85 11.55 -3.13
C LYS A 13 -6.88 12.96 -3.73
N GLU A 14 -7.23 13.96 -2.92
CA GLU A 14 -7.26 15.37 -3.33
C GLU A 14 -5.86 15.95 -3.61
N ARG A 15 -4.80 15.33 -3.07
CA ARG A 15 -3.39 15.78 -3.20
C ARG A 15 -2.51 14.70 -3.81
N LYS A 16 -3.08 13.83 -4.64
CA LYS A 16 -2.40 12.65 -5.21
C LYS A 16 -1.07 12.99 -5.90
N ASP A 17 -0.96 14.19 -6.47
CA ASP A 17 0.21 14.65 -7.21
C ASP A 17 1.39 15.02 -6.29
N ASN A 18 1.15 15.20 -4.99
CA ASN A 18 2.17 15.53 -3.99
C ASN A 18 2.72 14.30 -3.25
N ILE A 19 2.35 13.08 -3.67
CA ILE A 19 2.71 11.85 -2.97
C ILE A 19 3.86 11.15 -3.72
N GLU A 20 5.03 11.14 -3.11
CA GLU A 20 6.23 10.51 -3.69
C GLU A 20 6.33 9.01 -3.40
N GLY A 21 5.77 8.55 -2.28
CA GLY A 21 5.78 7.16 -1.91
C GLY A 21 5.14 6.86 -0.56
N LEU A 22 5.14 5.58 -0.21
CA LEU A 22 4.57 5.05 1.04
C LEU A 22 5.64 4.25 1.78
N PHE A 23 5.80 4.50 3.07
CA PHE A 23 6.68 3.73 3.94
C PHE A 23 5.86 2.72 4.76
N ILE A 24 6.34 1.49 4.82
CA ILE A 24 5.73 0.40 5.60
C ILE A 24 6.75 -0.10 6.62
N THR A 25 6.34 -0.15 7.88
CA THR A 25 7.26 -0.50 8.99
C THR A 25 7.46 -2.00 9.14
N HIS A 26 6.41 -2.80 8.94
CA HIS A 26 6.42 -4.26 9.01
C HIS A 26 5.16 -4.85 8.35
N GLY A 27 5.08 -6.19 8.28
CA GLY A 27 4.11 -6.92 7.47
C GLY A 27 2.82 -7.38 8.17
N HIS A 28 2.44 -6.80 9.32
CA HIS A 28 1.17 -7.16 9.96
C HIS A 28 -0.04 -6.55 9.25
N GLU A 29 -1.19 -7.20 9.33
CA GLU A 29 -2.39 -6.85 8.57
C GLU A 29 -2.93 -5.45 8.89
N ASP A 30 -2.79 -5.01 10.14
CA ASP A 30 -3.14 -3.65 10.57
C ASP A 30 -2.26 -2.56 9.94
N HIS A 31 -1.10 -2.93 9.39
CA HIS A 31 -0.20 -2.04 8.64
C HIS A 31 -0.34 -2.15 7.12
N ILE A 32 -0.59 -3.35 6.58
CA ILE A 32 -0.61 -3.58 5.12
C ILE A 32 -2.01 -3.75 4.52
N GLY A 33 -3.03 -4.09 5.32
CA GLY A 33 -4.37 -4.44 4.85
C GLY A 33 -5.09 -3.27 4.17
N GLY A 34 -4.83 -2.04 4.61
CA GLY A 34 -5.38 -0.83 3.98
C GLY A 34 -4.75 -0.48 2.63
N VAL A 35 -3.53 -0.98 2.35
CA VAL A 35 -2.73 -0.53 1.20
C VAL A 35 -3.40 -0.89 -0.13
N VAL A 36 -3.99 -2.08 -0.25
CA VAL A 36 -4.72 -2.49 -1.47
C VAL A 36 -5.93 -1.61 -1.78
N TYR A 37 -6.48 -0.92 -0.78
CA TYR A 37 -7.57 0.04 -0.96
C TYR A 37 -7.02 1.44 -1.27
N LEU A 38 -5.91 1.83 -0.64
CA LEU A 38 -5.24 3.09 -0.90
C LEU A 38 -4.78 3.19 -2.36
N VAL A 39 -4.09 2.17 -2.89
CA VAL A 39 -3.53 2.19 -4.25
C VAL A 39 -4.59 2.20 -5.36
N LYS A 40 -5.84 1.84 -5.06
CA LYS A 40 -6.97 1.96 -5.99
C LYS A 40 -7.48 3.39 -6.13
N GLN A 41 -7.21 4.25 -5.14
CA GLN A 41 -7.71 5.62 -5.08
C GLN A 41 -6.60 6.65 -5.33
N VAL A 42 -5.36 6.30 -4.99
CA VAL A 42 -4.19 7.15 -5.05
C VAL A 42 -3.11 6.46 -5.87
N HIS A 43 -2.55 7.18 -6.85
CA HIS A 43 -1.53 6.63 -7.74
C HIS A 43 -0.15 6.69 -7.06
N LEU A 44 0.19 5.66 -6.28
CA LEU A 44 1.49 5.55 -5.62
C LEU A 44 2.56 5.07 -6.59
N LYS A 45 3.68 5.79 -6.67
CA LYS A 45 4.81 5.39 -7.51
C LYS A 45 5.73 4.40 -6.81
N ARG A 46 5.97 4.58 -5.50
CA ARG A 46 6.98 3.84 -4.73
C ARG A 46 6.45 3.39 -3.37
N ILE A 47 6.81 2.17 -2.97
CA ILE A 47 6.61 1.65 -1.61
C ILE A 47 7.97 1.23 -1.04
N TYR A 48 8.31 1.78 0.12
CA TYR A 48 9.54 1.49 0.87
C TYR A 48 9.19 0.58 2.04
N ALA A 49 9.76 -0.63 2.11
CA ALA A 49 9.39 -1.59 3.12
C ALA A 49 10.47 -2.67 3.35
N PRO A 50 10.53 -3.33 4.52
CA PRO A 50 11.34 -4.52 4.72
C PRO A 50 10.95 -5.64 3.76
N ARG A 51 11.91 -6.50 3.40
CA ARG A 51 11.72 -7.60 2.44
C ARG A 51 10.44 -8.41 2.68
N ILE A 52 10.18 -8.80 3.92
CA ILE A 52 9.01 -9.62 4.28
C ILE A 52 7.69 -8.90 4.01
N ALA A 53 7.61 -7.60 4.31
CA ALA A 53 6.43 -6.79 4.05
C ALA A 53 6.19 -6.62 2.54
N ILE A 54 7.26 -6.47 1.75
CA ILE A 54 7.18 -6.43 0.27
C ILE A 54 6.57 -7.74 -0.25
N GLN A 55 6.99 -8.91 0.24
CA GLN A 55 6.45 -10.18 -0.23
C GLN A 55 4.95 -10.31 0.08
N TYR A 56 4.52 -9.95 1.29
CA TYR A 56 3.10 -9.96 1.64
C TYR A 56 2.27 -8.96 0.81
N LEU A 57 2.80 -7.76 0.56
CA LEU A 57 2.13 -6.78 -0.28
C LEU A 57 1.98 -7.25 -1.72
N LYS A 58 3.01 -7.88 -2.30
CA LYS A 58 2.94 -8.46 -3.65
C LYS A 58 1.86 -9.52 -3.77
N LEU A 59 1.79 -10.45 -2.80
CA LEU A 59 0.74 -11.47 -2.76
C LEU A 59 -0.65 -10.83 -2.69
N LYS A 60 -0.85 -9.84 -1.81
CA LYS A 60 -2.13 -9.11 -1.72
C LYS A 60 -2.48 -8.35 -3.00
N PHE A 61 -1.49 -7.76 -3.68
CA PHE A 61 -1.74 -7.05 -4.93
C PHE A 61 -2.23 -8.02 -6.01
N GLU A 62 -1.68 -9.24 -6.06
CA GLU A 62 -2.14 -10.30 -6.94
C GLU A 62 -3.57 -10.74 -6.60
N GLU A 63 -3.86 -11.05 -5.33
CA GLU A 63 -5.20 -11.45 -4.85
C GLU A 63 -6.28 -10.42 -5.18
N HIS A 64 -5.94 -9.13 -5.04
CA HIS A 64 -6.84 -8.02 -5.28
C HIS A 64 -6.81 -7.48 -6.73
N LYS A 65 -6.07 -8.15 -7.63
CA LYS A 65 -5.91 -7.81 -9.05
C LYS A 65 -5.48 -6.36 -9.27
N ILE A 66 -4.54 -5.88 -8.46
CA ILE A 66 -3.95 -4.55 -8.61
C ILE A 66 -2.98 -4.56 -9.78
N THR A 67 -3.30 -3.80 -10.83
CA THR A 67 -2.47 -3.68 -12.04
C THR A 67 -1.59 -2.43 -12.04
N HIS A 68 -1.65 -1.63 -10.97
CA HIS A 68 -0.88 -0.39 -10.88
C HIS A 68 0.60 -0.70 -10.75
N LYS A 69 1.42 -0.03 -11.56
CA LYS A 69 2.87 -0.19 -11.52
C LYS A 69 3.42 0.56 -10.30
N VAL A 70 3.67 -0.19 -9.23
CA VAL A 70 4.30 0.31 -8.00
C VAL A 70 5.70 -0.26 -7.91
N GLU A 71 6.69 0.60 -7.74
CA GLU A 71 8.08 0.21 -7.47
C GLU A 71 8.23 -0.13 -5.98
N PHE A 72 8.66 -1.36 -5.68
CA PHE A 72 8.97 -1.76 -4.30
C PHE A 72 10.46 -1.57 -4.05
N ILE A 73 10.79 -0.76 -3.04
CA ILE A 73 12.17 -0.47 -2.64
C ILE A 73 12.38 -1.09 -1.26
N GLU A 74 13.29 -2.07 -1.20
CA GLU A 74 13.66 -2.71 0.05
C GLU A 74 14.44 -1.72 0.92
N ILE A 75 14.01 -1.57 2.18
CA ILE A 75 14.74 -0.79 3.18
C ILE A 75 15.32 -1.74 4.23
N GLU A 76 16.60 -1.58 4.51
CA GLU A 76 17.26 -2.21 5.65
C GLU A 76 16.88 -1.44 6.92
N LYS A 77 16.72 -2.17 8.02
CA LYS A 77 16.32 -1.63 9.30
C LYS A 77 17.50 -1.61 10.26
#